data_AF-A0A660HRN2-F1
#
_entry.id   AF-A0A660HRN2-F1
#
_cell.length_a   1.000
_cell.length_b   1.000
_cell.length_c   1.000
_cell.angle_alpha   90.00
_cell.angle_beta   90.00
_cell.angle_gamma   90.00
#
_symmetry.space_group_name_H-M   'P 1'
#
loop_
_entity.id
_entity.type
_entity.pdbx_description
1 polymer ?
#
loop_
_entity_poly.entity_id
_entity_poly.type
_entity_poly.pdbx_seq_one_letter_code
_entity_poly.pdbx_strand_id
1 'polypeptide(L)'
;MSYGVAIDLGTSGYRAQKIDLDTEEIRRTVITLRNPLPGANVMDHMDFGIRYGQALAHGLSINAVKILFRALDVKSEELERLSICGNPIQLSIFQGISIEDLAYAGERKKKKYNIQEQDRSARIIHSSEISGLDEYDCEVVVPPAIKHEVGADALALIVKSGMLDSNDISIATDYGTNAEMALKVKDIIYTGSAAAGPALEGQQIKHGKLASPYAISDIEFEDGALRNFVLSEEMKSVQGDLVDPATGEVLNEGQIKAKGITGTGVIALIEKGMESGLIELPKINTPDRLIHLQNKIDFSEKDLVEAGKAIGAIRAGHITLCSVAGIEMTDIDTAYMAGAAGTYMDAAKAQKVGLIPYATGKICQLGNTSLAVAREILLSEERLWELQDIASKIIGTHIMFATAPEFRDTYVLELAYWEEGMPFKMFKKHLKKKGLPALGDPIEKPSIEKRVERDIPVLGEEGLHVLERVGTYMTMVVDCPECKKCIKVCPTGAISIDEENRIMISTDLCEGAHCQRCIRACPPEEFSWENLEVFEQQLQE
;
A
#
# COMPACT_ATOMS: atom_id res chain seq x y z
N MET A 1 6.89 -31.27 15.04
CA MET A 1 7.14 -29.85 15.30
C MET A 1 5.88 -29.14 14.93
N SER A 2 5.36 -28.32 15.84
CA SER A 2 4.17 -27.54 15.57
C SER A 2 4.56 -26.19 14.98
N TYR A 3 3.97 -25.84 13.84
CA TYR A 3 4.19 -24.57 13.19
C TYR A 3 2.92 -23.74 13.16
N GLY A 4 3.11 -22.43 13.23
CA GLY A 4 2.10 -21.46 12.91
C GLY A 4 2.49 -20.60 11.71
N VAL A 5 1.49 -19.98 11.08
CA VAL A 5 1.72 -19.02 10.00
C VAL A 5 1.06 -17.69 10.35
N ALA A 6 1.82 -16.61 10.31
CA ALA A 6 1.29 -15.25 10.44
C ALA A 6 1.27 -14.57 9.07
N ILE A 7 0.13 -14.00 8.66
CA ILE A 7 -0.06 -13.38 7.34
C ILE A 7 -0.56 -11.93 7.47
N ASP A 8 0.14 -11.01 6.82
CA ASP A 8 -0.38 -9.69 6.45
C ASP A 8 -1.02 -9.76 5.05
N LEU A 9 -2.35 -9.64 5.01
CA LEU A 9 -3.18 -9.62 3.80
C LEU A 9 -3.27 -8.20 3.22
N GLY A 10 -2.14 -7.70 2.74
CA GLY A 10 -2.02 -6.33 2.21
C GLY A 10 -2.64 -6.12 0.82
N THR A 11 -3.02 -4.88 0.54
CA THR A 11 -3.58 -4.47 -0.77
C THR A 11 -2.58 -4.61 -1.92
N SER A 12 -1.29 -4.42 -1.68
CA SER A 12 -0.25 -4.56 -2.72
C SER A 12 0.40 -5.93 -2.76
N GLY A 13 -0.02 -6.85 -1.89
CA GLY A 13 0.54 -8.19 -1.77
C GLY A 13 0.48 -8.73 -0.35
N TYR A 14 0.76 -10.01 -0.20
CA TYR A 14 0.74 -10.72 1.07
C TYR A 14 2.17 -10.90 1.59
N ARG A 15 2.34 -10.82 2.92
CA ARG A 15 3.58 -11.19 3.59
C ARG A 15 3.28 -12.24 4.64
N ALA A 16 4.02 -13.32 4.63
CA ALA A 16 3.77 -14.45 5.52
C ALA A 16 5.05 -14.95 6.19
N GLN A 17 4.93 -15.39 7.44
CA GLN A 17 6.02 -15.98 8.22
C GLN A 17 5.61 -17.34 8.76
N LYS A 18 6.42 -18.37 8.50
CA LYS A 18 6.35 -19.68 9.18
C LYS A 18 7.11 -19.55 10.50
N ILE A 19 6.45 -19.89 11.59
CA ILE A 19 6.96 -19.73 12.95
C ILE A 19 6.88 -21.08 13.66
N ASP A 20 7.95 -21.48 14.31
CA ASP A 20 7.96 -22.64 15.21
C ASP A 20 7.28 -22.24 16.52
N LEU A 21 6.19 -22.91 16.89
CA LEU A 21 5.38 -22.53 18.06
C LEU A 21 6.03 -22.92 19.39
N ASP A 22 6.97 -23.87 19.40
CA ASP A 22 7.67 -24.29 20.62
C ASP A 22 8.80 -23.29 20.98
N THR A 23 9.44 -22.71 19.96
CA THR A 23 10.60 -21.82 20.11
C THR A 23 10.29 -20.34 19.84
N GLU A 24 9.13 -20.05 19.25
CA GLU A 24 8.71 -18.74 18.73
C GLU A 24 9.62 -18.19 17.61
N GLU A 25 10.52 -19.02 17.08
CA GLU A 25 11.46 -18.61 16.04
C GLU A 25 10.80 -18.56 14.66
N ILE A 26 11.03 -17.46 13.95
CA ILE A 26 10.67 -17.34 12.54
C ILE A 26 11.60 -18.26 11.74
N ARG A 27 11.02 -19.20 11.00
CA ARG A 27 11.76 -20.18 10.19
C ARG A 27 11.96 -19.69 8.77
N ARG A 28 10.90 -19.20 8.13
CA ARG A 28 10.89 -18.72 6.74
C ARG A 28 9.94 -17.54 6.55
N THR A 29 10.29 -16.62 5.67
CA THR A 29 9.41 -15.53 5.22
C THR A 29 9.12 -15.65 3.72
N VAL A 30 7.86 -15.49 3.33
CA VAL A 30 7.44 -15.42 1.93
C VAL A 30 6.68 -14.11 1.70
N ILE A 31 6.98 -13.43 0.60
CA ILE A 31 6.26 -12.23 0.17
C ILE A 31 5.75 -12.40 -1.25
N THR A 32 4.61 -11.78 -1.56
CA THR A 32 4.11 -11.66 -2.92
C THR A 32 4.38 -10.25 -3.43
N LEU A 33 4.72 -10.12 -4.72
CA LEU A 33 4.92 -8.80 -5.33
C LEU A 33 3.60 -8.09 -5.66
N ARG A 34 2.48 -8.81 -5.65
CA ARG A 34 1.15 -8.30 -6.00
C ARG A 34 0.06 -8.99 -5.18
N ASN A 35 -1.10 -8.35 -5.09
CA ASN A 35 -2.31 -8.98 -4.56
C ASN A 35 -2.92 -9.92 -5.61
N PRO A 36 -3.52 -11.05 -5.21
CA PRO A 36 -4.14 -11.99 -6.15
C PRO A 36 -5.43 -11.48 -6.82
N LEU A 37 -6.06 -10.44 -6.29
CA LEU A 37 -7.28 -9.87 -6.87
C LEU A 37 -6.96 -8.81 -7.94
N PRO A 38 -7.79 -8.69 -9.00
CA PRO A 38 -7.71 -7.58 -9.95
C PRO A 38 -7.96 -6.23 -9.27
N GLY A 39 -7.03 -5.30 -9.45
CA GLY A 39 -7.10 -3.96 -8.89
C GLY A 39 -5.74 -3.40 -8.52
N ALA A 40 -5.65 -2.07 -8.43
CA ALA A 40 -4.46 -1.38 -7.93
C ALA A 40 -4.62 -0.94 -6.47
N ASN A 41 -5.85 -0.93 -5.94
CA ASN A 41 -6.16 -0.50 -4.58
C ASN A 41 -7.31 -1.31 -3.96
N VAL A 42 -7.62 -1.06 -2.69
CA VAL A 42 -8.62 -1.85 -1.94
C VAL A 42 -10.05 -1.65 -2.48
N MET A 43 -10.35 -0.47 -3.03
CA MET A 43 -11.65 -0.17 -3.61
C MET A 43 -11.87 -0.95 -4.91
N ASP A 44 -10.81 -1.17 -5.70
CA ASP A 44 -10.87 -2.02 -6.89
C ASP A 44 -11.16 -3.48 -6.50
N HIS A 45 -10.54 -3.99 -5.43
CA HIS A 45 -10.79 -5.34 -4.92
C HIS A 45 -12.22 -5.49 -4.40
N MET A 46 -12.74 -4.45 -3.72
CA MET A 46 -14.13 -4.41 -3.28
C MET A 46 -15.10 -4.36 -4.46
N ASP A 47 -14.86 -3.51 -5.46
CA ASP A 47 -15.67 -3.45 -6.68
C ASP A 47 -15.63 -4.79 -7.42
N PHE A 48 -14.47 -5.47 -7.45
CA PHE A 48 -14.34 -6.81 -8.00
C PHE A 48 -15.25 -7.81 -7.26
N GLY A 49 -15.16 -7.88 -5.93
CA GLY A 49 -16.01 -8.78 -5.13
C GLY A 49 -17.51 -8.47 -5.24
N ILE A 50 -17.89 -7.20 -5.35
CA ILE A 50 -19.29 -6.78 -5.52
C ILE A 50 -19.83 -7.10 -6.91
N ARG A 51 -19.04 -6.87 -7.97
CA ARG A 51 -19.51 -7.06 -9.36
C ARG A 51 -19.44 -8.51 -9.83
N TYR A 52 -18.37 -9.21 -9.48
CA TYR A 52 -18.08 -10.56 -9.98
C TYR A 52 -18.37 -11.65 -8.95
N GLY A 53 -18.65 -11.26 -7.70
CA GLY A 53 -19.12 -12.14 -6.65
C GLY A 53 -18.07 -12.41 -5.58
N GLN A 54 -18.54 -12.42 -4.32
CA GLN A 54 -17.72 -12.62 -3.15
C GLN A 54 -17.01 -13.99 -3.14
N ALA A 55 -17.68 -15.04 -3.62
CA ALA A 55 -17.11 -16.39 -3.69
C ALA A 55 -15.88 -16.45 -4.61
N LEU A 56 -15.91 -15.68 -5.71
CA LEU A 56 -14.79 -15.61 -6.65
C LEU A 56 -13.59 -14.90 -6.03
N ALA A 57 -13.82 -13.72 -5.46
CA ALA A 57 -12.81 -12.95 -4.74
C ALA A 57 -12.17 -13.78 -3.61
N HIS A 58 -13.00 -14.49 -2.84
CA HIS A 58 -12.56 -15.41 -1.79
C HIS A 58 -11.69 -16.54 -2.36
N GLY A 59 -12.15 -17.24 -3.40
CA GLY A 59 -11.38 -18.31 -4.03
C GLY A 59 -10.00 -17.88 -4.55
N LEU A 60 -9.89 -16.67 -5.12
CA LEU A 60 -8.60 -16.10 -5.52
C LEU A 60 -7.66 -15.86 -4.32
N SER A 61 -8.20 -15.31 -3.23
CA SER A 61 -7.45 -15.08 -1.99
C SER A 61 -6.96 -16.39 -1.37
N ILE A 62 -7.83 -17.40 -1.26
CA ILE A 62 -7.49 -18.73 -0.72
C ILE A 62 -6.44 -19.44 -1.59
N ASN A 63 -6.57 -19.39 -2.92
CA ASN A 63 -5.56 -19.99 -3.80
C ASN A 63 -4.18 -19.38 -3.57
N ALA A 64 -4.09 -18.05 -3.46
CA ALA A 64 -2.83 -17.38 -3.14
C ALA A 64 -2.27 -17.79 -1.77
N VAL A 65 -3.13 -17.97 -0.76
CA VAL A 65 -2.71 -18.47 0.56
C VAL A 65 -2.18 -19.90 0.49
N LYS A 66 -2.77 -20.78 -0.33
CA LYS A 66 -2.21 -22.13 -0.57
C LYS A 66 -0.85 -22.08 -1.25
N ILE A 67 -0.68 -21.20 -2.24
CA ILE A 67 0.63 -20.98 -2.88
C ILE A 67 1.65 -20.49 -1.85
N LEU A 68 1.26 -19.58 -0.94
CA LEU A 68 2.09 -19.13 0.17
C LEU A 68 2.47 -20.28 1.09
N PHE A 69 1.54 -21.15 1.49
CA PHE A 69 1.84 -22.30 2.35
C PHE A 69 2.84 -23.27 1.71
N ARG A 70 2.73 -23.52 0.40
CA ARG A 70 3.71 -24.32 -0.34
C ARG A 70 5.09 -23.66 -0.36
N ALA A 71 5.16 -22.35 -0.62
CA ALA A 71 6.42 -21.61 -0.61
C ALA A 71 7.04 -21.51 0.79
N LEU A 72 6.20 -21.50 1.83
CA LEU A 72 6.62 -21.58 3.23
C LEU A 72 7.07 -22.99 3.64
N ASP A 73 6.86 -24.01 2.80
CA ASP A 73 7.08 -25.42 3.13
C ASP A 73 6.31 -25.83 4.41
N VAL A 74 5.04 -25.44 4.47
CA VAL A 74 4.11 -25.85 5.53
C VAL A 74 3.31 -27.06 5.05
N LYS A 75 3.42 -28.17 5.79
CA LYS A 75 2.55 -29.33 5.61
C LYS A 75 1.28 -29.15 6.42
N SER A 76 0.15 -29.65 5.91
CA SER A 76 -1.16 -29.52 6.57
C SER A 76 -1.17 -30.09 7.98
N GLU A 77 -0.53 -31.24 8.17
CA GLU A 77 -0.40 -31.94 9.47
C GLU A 77 0.55 -31.26 10.47
N GLU A 78 1.33 -30.27 10.04
CA GLU A 78 2.26 -29.52 10.91
C GLU A 78 1.73 -28.11 11.25
N LEU A 79 0.66 -27.65 10.60
CA LEU A 79 0.07 -26.32 10.83
C LEU A 79 -0.95 -26.40 11.96
N GLU A 80 -0.63 -25.85 13.13
CA GLU A 80 -1.57 -25.81 14.26
C GLU A 80 -2.34 -24.48 14.31
N ARG A 81 -1.71 -23.39 13.86
CA ARG A 81 -2.30 -22.05 14.00
C ARG A 81 -1.99 -21.14 12.80
N LEU A 82 -3.00 -20.40 12.36
CA LEU A 82 -2.92 -19.39 11.32
C LEU A 82 -3.41 -18.08 11.91
N SER A 83 -2.66 -17.00 11.77
CA SER A 83 -3.16 -15.65 12.07
C SER A 83 -3.11 -14.78 10.83
N ILE A 84 -4.09 -13.89 10.73
CA ILE A 84 -4.20 -12.94 9.62
C ILE A 84 -4.26 -11.51 10.16
N CYS A 85 -3.84 -10.53 9.37
CA CYS A 85 -4.03 -9.11 9.64
C CYS A 85 -4.18 -8.36 8.32
N GLY A 86 -4.95 -7.27 8.30
CA GLY A 86 -5.18 -6.46 7.11
C GLY A 86 -6.41 -5.56 7.22
N ASN A 87 -6.73 -4.86 6.14
CA ASN A 87 -7.93 -4.03 6.08
C ASN A 87 -9.22 -4.89 6.10
N PRO A 88 -10.39 -4.31 6.45
CA PRO A 88 -11.63 -5.06 6.60
C PRO A 88 -12.06 -5.79 5.32
N ILE A 89 -11.75 -5.23 4.14
CA ILE A 89 -12.13 -5.81 2.84
C ILE A 89 -11.32 -7.09 2.60
N GLN A 90 -9.99 -7.05 2.74
CA GLN A 90 -9.12 -8.21 2.56
C GLN A 90 -9.44 -9.31 3.58
N LEU A 91 -9.63 -8.96 4.86
CA LEU A 91 -10.03 -9.93 5.89
C LEU A 91 -11.38 -10.57 5.61
N SER A 92 -12.37 -9.80 5.13
CA SER A 92 -13.70 -10.32 4.80
C SER A 92 -13.66 -11.23 3.56
N ILE A 93 -12.89 -10.85 2.54
CA ILE A 93 -12.66 -11.67 1.33
C ILE A 93 -12.01 -13.00 1.71
N PHE A 94 -10.94 -12.96 2.53
CA PHE A 94 -10.30 -14.19 3.01
C PHE A 94 -11.27 -15.08 3.80
N GLN A 95 -12.09 -14.53 4.68
CA GLN A 95 -13.09 -15.29 5.47
C GLN A 95 -14.35 -15.70 4.68
N GLY A 96 -14.53 -15.23 3.44
CA GLY A 96 -15.77 -15.45 2.68
C GLY A 96 -16.99 -14.68 3.22
N ILE A 97 -16.78 -13.69 4.08
CA ILE A 97 -17.83 -12.83 4.67
C ILE A 97 -18.23 -11.77 3.64
N SER A 98 -19.52 -11.42 3.58
CA SER A 98 -20.00 -10.37 2.67
C SER A 98 -19.30 -9.03 2.90
N ILE A 99 -18.99 -8.32 1.81
CA ILE A 99 -18.41 -6.97 1.83
C ILE A 99 -19.41 -5.88 1.40
N GLU A 100 -20.68 -6.23 1.20
CA GLU A 100 -21.70 -5.27 0.78
C GLU A 100 -21.92 -4.15 1.81
N ASP A 101 -21.81 -4.48 3.10
CA ASP A 101 -21.95 -3.51 4.19
C ASP A 101 -20.79 -2.50 4.25
N LEU A 102 -19.61 -2.89 3.73
CA LEU A 102 -18.45 -2.03 3.53
C LEU A 102 -18.60 -1.16 2.28
N ALA A 103 -19.11 -1.73 1.18
CA ALA A 103 -19.30 -1.02 -0.08
C ALA A 103 -20.39 0.06 0.00
N TYR A 104 -21.38 -0.12 0.87
CA TYR A 104 -22.55 0.75 0.97
C TYR A 104 -22.68 1.34 2.39
N ALA A 105 -21.85 2.33 2.72
CA ALA A 105 -21.88 2.99 4.03
C ALA A 105 -23.21 3.73 4.37
N GLY A 106 -23.98 4.16 3.36
CA GLY A 106 -25.21 4.93 3.57
C GLY A 106 -26.42 4.08 3.97
N GLU A 107 -27.05 4.39 5.12
CA GLU A 107 -28.24 3.69 5.64
C GLU A 107 -29.36 3.51 4.60
N ARG A 108 -29.54 4.48 3.71
CA ARG A 108 -30.58 4.43 2.66
C ARG A 108 -30.32 3.31 1.66
N LYS A 109 -29.06 3.06 1.29
CA LYS A 109 -28.67 1.95 0.41
C LYS A 109 -28.74 0.62 1.17
N LYS A 110 -28.25 0.58 2.42
CA LYS A 110 -28.37 -0.62 3.28
C LYS A 110 -29.81 -1.09 3.39
N LYS A 111 -30.76 -0.18 3.68
CA LYS A 111 -32.20 -0.46 3.72
C LYS A 111 -32.78 -0.87 2.36
N LYS A 112 -32.38 -0.22 1.27
CA LYS A 112 -32.89 -0.50 -0.08
C LYS A 112 -32.49 -1.91 -0.56
N TYR A 113 -31.26 -2.32 -0.29
CA TYR A 113 -30.70 -3.60 -0.73
C TYR A 113 -30.73 -4.68 0.36
N ASN A 114 -31.35 -4.41 1.51
CA ASN A 114 -31.44 -5.31 2.67
C ASN A 114 -30.06 -5.83 3.14
N ILE A 115 -29.07 -4.96 3.14
CA ILE A 115 -27.68 -5.29 3.51
C ILE A 115 -27.59 -5.35 5.04
N GLN A 116 -27.11 -6.49 5.55
CA GLN A 116 -26.86 -6.69 6.97
C GLN A 116 -25.41 -6.37 7.31
N GLU A 117 -25.20 -5.71 8.45
CA GLU A 117 -23.85 -5.48 8.98
C GLU A 117 -23.24 -6.80 9.40
N GLN A 118 -21.97 -7.00 9.05
CA GLN A 118 -21.25 -8.21 9.38
C GLN A 118 -20.42 -8.00 10.66
N ASP A 119 -20.43 -9.01 11.54
CA ASP A 119 -19.58 -9.01 12.72
C ASP A 119 -18.12 -9.27 12.33
N ARG A 120 -17.28 -8.29 12.65
CA ARG A 120 -15.82 -8.29 12.42
C ARG A 120 -15.07 -8.09 13.73
N SER A 121 -15.66 -8.54 14.83
CA SER A 121 -14.98 -8.67 16.12
C SER A 121 -13.87 -9.72 16.04
N ALA A 122 -12.93 -9.65 16.99
CA ALA A 122 -11.88 -10.63 17.15
C ALA A 122 -12.47 -12.03 17.34
N ARG A 123 -11.90 -13.03 16.68
CA ARG A 123 -12.35 -14.42 16.80
C ARG A 123 -11.23 -15.41 16.52
N ILE A 124 -11.39 -16.59 17.11
CA ILE A 124 -10.65 -17.79 16.80
C ILE A 124 -11.66 -18.78 16.25
N ILE A 125 -11.46 -19.23 15.01
CA ILE A 125 -12.33 -20.16 14.30
C ILE A 125 -11.54 -21.35 13.80
N HIS A 126 -12.19 -22.45 13.47
CA HIS A 126 -11.50 -23.57 12.85
C HIS A 126 -11.27 -23.30 11.36
N SER A 127 -10.16 -23.79 10.79
CA SER A 127 -9.85 -23.69 9.35
C SER A 127 -11.00 -24.17 8.45
N SER A 128 -11.74 -25.20 8.87
CA SER A 128 -12.92 -25.73 8.15
C SER A 128 -14.10 -24.75 8.06
N GLU A 129 -14.10 -23.66 8.82
CA GLU A 129 -15.10 -22.58 8.67
C GLU A 129 -14.74 -21.65 7.51
N ILE A 130 -13.50 -21.72 6.99
CA ILE A 130 -13.04 -20.97 5.84
C ILE A 130 -13.00 -21.92 4.63
N SER A 131 -13.96 -21.75 3.72
CA SER A 131 -14.09 -22.59 2.52
C SER A 131 -12.77 -22.69 1.75
N GLY A 132 -12.33 -23.92 1.49
CA GLY A 132 -11.09 -24.19 0.76
C GLY A 132 -9.85 -24.29 1.66
N LEU A 133 -9.95 -24.09 2.97
CA LEU A 133 -8.90 -24.44 3.94
C LEU A 133 -9.18 -25.74 4.69
N ASP A 134 -10.18 -26.52 4.25
CA ASP A 134 -10.61 -27.78 4.87
C ASP A 134 -9.52 -28.87 4.94
N GLU A 135 -8.47 -28.75 4.12
CA GLU A 135 -7.32 -29.68 4.11
C GLU A 135 -6.34 -29.43 5.27
N TYR A 136 -6.46 -28.29 5.95
CA TYR A 136 -5.67 -27.91 7.11
C TYR A 136 -6.50 -28.13 8.37
N ASP A 137 -5.89 -28.65 9.44
CA ASP A 137 -6.55 -28.86 10.74
C ASP A 137 -5.95 -27.88 11.75
N CYS A 138 -6.36 -26.61 11.67
CA CYS A 138 -5.73 -25.52 12.42
C CYS A 138 -6.71 -24.45 12.92
N GLU A 139 -6.32 -23.75 13.97
CA GLU A 139 -7.02 -22.54 14.42
C GLU A 139 -6.69 -21.35 13.53
N VAL A 140 -7.69 -20.57 13.15
CA VAL A 140 -7.53 -19.30 12.45
C VAL A 140 -7.86 -18.14 13.39
N VAL A 141 -6.85 -17.34 13.69
CA VAL A 141 -6.90 -16.17 14.57
C VAL A 141 -7.14 -14.92 13.72
N VAL A 142 -8.28 -14.28 13.93
CA VAL A 142 -8.71 -13.10 13.18
C VAL A 142 -8.81 -11.89 14.12
N PRO A 143 -8.01 -10.83 13.91
CA PRO A 143 -8.07 -9.61 14.71
C PRO A 143 -9.33 -8.79 14.42
N PRO A 144 -9.72 -7.89 15.34
CA PRO A 144 -10.92 -7.09 15.19
C PRO A 144 -10.74 -5.95 14.20
N ALA A 145 -11.85 -5.57 13.56
CA ALA A 145 -12.01 -4.26 12.98
C ALA A 145 -12.71 -3.32 13.98
N ILE A 146 -12.30 -2.05 14.06
CA ILE A 146 -12.91 -1.07 14.97
C ILE A 146 -14.33 -0.71 14.49
N LYS A 147 -14.50 -0.59 13.16
CA LYS A 147 -15.74 -0.34 12.43
C LYS A 147 -15.61 -0.86 10.99
N HIS A 148 -16.66 -0.70 10.19
CA HIS A 148 -16.67 -0.86 8.73
C HIS A 148 -15.45 -0.22 8.00
N GLU A 149 -14.85 0.84 8.54
CA GLU A 149 -13.84 1.63 7.82
C GLU A 149 -12.42 1.53 8.38
N VAL A 150 -12.25 0.97 9.58
CA VAL A 150 -10.94 0.91 10.26
C VAL A 150 -10.63 -0.54 10.60
N GLY A 151 -9.67 -1.10 9.87
CA GLY A 151 -9.26 -2.50 9.97
C GLY A 151 -8.22 -2.79 11.03
N ALA A 152 -7.83 -4.06 11.04
CA ALA A 152 -6.79 -4.56 11.93
C ALA A 152 -5.41 -3.99 11.60
N ASP A 153 -5.18 -3.59 10.35
CA ASP A 153 -3.98 -2.87 9.91
C ASP A 153 -3.84 -1.48 10.56
N ALA A 154 -4.90 -0.69 10.57
CA ALA A 154 -4.91 0.59 11.29
C ALA A 154 -4.78 0.41 12.80
N LEU A 155 -5.40 -0.64 13.36
CA LEU A 155 -5.21 -0.99 14.76
C LEU A 155 -3.75 -1.41 15.04
N ALA A 156 -3.14 -2.17 14.14
CA ALA A 156 -1.74 -2.55 14.23
C ALA A 156 -0.82 -1.33 14.18
N LEU A 157 -1.10 -0.37 13.28
CA LEU A 157 -0.39 0.91 13.22
C LEU A 157 -0.45 1.66 14.56
N ILE A 158 -1.65 1.79 15.14
CA ILE A 158 -1.87 2.48 16.41
C ILE A 158 -1.08 1.80 17.54
N VAL A 159 -1.22 0.49 17.69
CA VAL A 159 -0.60 -0.25 18.80
C VAL A 159 0.92 -0.32 18.64
N LYS A 160 1.43 -0.59 17.42
CA LYS A 160 2.88 -0.71 17.18
C LYS A 160 3.61 0.63 17.19
N SER A 161 2.92 1.75 16.98
CA SER A 161 3.52 3.07 17.17
C SER A 161 3.93 3.33 18.63
N GLY A 162 3.23 2.73 19.59
CA GLY A 162 3.36 3.07 21.01
C GLY A 162 2.76 4.44 21.34
N MET A 163 1.99 5.04 20.43
CA MET A 163 1.37 6.35 20.66
C MET A 163 0.38 6.33 21.83
N LEU A 164 -0.22 5.17 22.11
CA LEU A 164 -1.14 4.98 23.24
C LEU A 164 -0.45 5.22 24.60
N ASP A 165 0.85 4.97 24.68
CA ASP A 165 1.63 5.02 25.93
C ASP A 165 2.24 6.41 26.19
N SER A 166 2.14 7.35 25.23
CA SER A 166 2.66 8.71 25.35
C SER A 166 1.55 9.75 25.54
N ASN A 167 1.84 10.87 26.19
CA ASN A 167 0.94 12.03 26.26
C ASN A 167 1.11 13.00 25.08
N ASP A 168 2.08 12.75 24.21
CA ASP A 168 2.39 13.61 23.05
C ASP A 168 1.25 13.63 22.05
N ILE A 169 1.07 14.77 21.36
CA ILE A 169 0.24 14.81 20.16
C ILE A 169 1.03 14.14 19.06
N SER A 170 0.46 13.08 18.49
CA SER A 170 1.20 12.24 17.57
C SER A 170 0.35 11.72 16.44
N ILE A 171 0.97 11.52 15.29
CA ILE A 171 0.33 10.98 14.11
C ILE A 171 1.07 9.74 13.64
N ALA A 172 0.35 8.69 13.32
CA ALA A 172 0.87 7.50 12.66
C ALA A 172 0.29 7.43 11.25
N THR A 173 1.12 7.07 10.28
CA THR A 173 0.70 6.88 8.88
C THR A 173 1.38 5.64 8.33
N ASP A 174 0.59 4.70 7.82
CA ASP A 174 1.09 3.64 6.95
C ASP A 174 1.21 4.22 5.54
N TYR A 175 2.42 4.24 4.96
CA TYR A 175 2.66 4.80 3.63
C TYR A 175 2.44 3.74 2.54
N GLY A 176 1.25 3.14 2.53
CA GLY A 176 0.77 2.28 1.46
C GLY A 176 -0.17 3.01 0.49
N THR A 177 -0.70 2.27 -0.49
CA THR A 177 -1.65 2.78 -1.49
C THR A 177 -2.88 3.51 -0.91
N ASN A 178 -3.40 3.05 0.24
CA ASN A 178 -4.59 3.63 0.89
C ASN A 178 -4.26 4.58 2.05
N ALA A 179 -2.98 4.75 2.36
CA ALA A 179 -2.47 5.60 3.43
C ALA A 179 -3.33 5.69 4.70
N GLU A 180 -3.40 4.60 5.47
CA GLU A 180 -4.08 4.56 6.77
C GLU A 180 -3.40 5.48 7.79
N MET A 181 -4.18 6.26 8.52
CA MET A 181 -3.69 7.29 9.43
C MET A 181 -4.40 7.25 10.77
N ALA A 182 -3.66 7.55 11.84
CA ALA A 182 -4.18 7.75 13.18
C ALA A 182 -3.53 8.96 13.84
N LEU A 183 -4.32 9.94 14.27
CA LEU A 183 -3.89 11.10 15.04
C LEU A 183 -4.36 10.94 16.48
N LYS A 184 -3.46 10.96 17.45
CA LYS A 184 -3.78 10.98 18.87
C LYS A 184 -3.67 12.40 19.41
N VAL A 185 -4.74 12.85 20.04
CA VAL A 185 -4.79 14.10 20.81
C VAL A 185 -5.33 13.76 22.19
N LYS A 186 -4.47 13.82 23.21
CA LYS A 186 -4.80 13.36 24.57
C LYS A 186 -5.25 11.89 24.53
N ASP A 187 -6.46 11.59 25.00
CA ASP A 187 -7.05 10.25 25.07
C ASP A 187 -7.92 9.90 23.84
N ILE A 188 -7.96 10.77 22.82
CA ILE A 188 -8.81 10.60 21.64
C ILE A 188 -7.93 10.26 20.42
N ILE A 189 -8.36 9.26 19.64
CA ILE A 189 -7.67 8.84 18.41
C ILE A 189 -8.57 9.09 17.21
N TYR A 190 -8.19 10.02 16.35
CA TYR A 190 -8.84 10.28 15.08
C TYR A 190 -8.22 9.40 14.01
N THR A 191 -9.03 8.75 13.19
CA THR A 191 -8.52 7.86 12.13
C THR A 191 -9.08 8.27 10.78
N GLY A 192 -8.34 7.97 9.73
CA GLY A 192 -8.75 8.22 8.34
C GLY A 192 -7.88 7.43 7.38
N SER A 193 -8.32 7.31 6.15
CA SER A 193 -7.57 6.68 5.07
C SER A 193 -7.69 7.55 3.83
N ALA A 194 -6.54 7.89 3.24
CA ALA A 194 -6.47 8.68 2.02
C ALA A 194 -6.05 7.78 0.86
N ALA A 195 -6.86 7.71 -0.21
CA ALA A 195 -6.46 7.05 -1.44
C ALA A 195 -5.30 7.82 -2.10
N ALA A 196 -4.08 7.65 -1.59
CA ALA A 196 -2.86 8.26 -2.09
C ALA A 196 -2.50 7.71 -3.48
N GLY A 197 -3.00 6.52 -3.80
CA GLY A 197 -2.72 5.84 -5.04
C GLY A 197 -1.33 5.20 -5.01
N PRO A 198 -1.00 4.41 -6.03
CA PRO A 198 0.13 3.51 -5.96
C PRO A 198 1.46 4.19 -6.40
N ALA A 199 1.47 5.51 -6.61
CA ALA A 199 2.65 6.28 -7.00
C ALA A 199 3.78 6.21 -5.97
N LEU A 200 3.45 6.19 -4.67
CA LEU A 200 4.41 6.03 -3.58
C LEU A 200 5.01 4.61 -3.49
N GLU A 201 4.41 3.66 -4.21
CA GLU A 201 4.94 2.30 -4.40
C GLU A 201 5.65 2.15 -5.75
N GLY A 202 5.81 3.24 -6.50
CA GLY A 202 6.43 3.27 -7.82
C GLY A 202 5.51 2.83 -8.96
N GLN A 203 4.23 2.53 -8.72
CA GLN A 203 3.30 2.24 -9.82
C GLN A 203 2.80 3.57 -10.41
N GLN A 204 2.26 3.56 -11.64
CA GLN A 204 1.84 4.77 -12.39
C GLN A 204 2.96 5.77 -12.72
N ILE A 205 4.19 5.53 -12.25
CA ILE A 205 5.42 6.20 -12.68
C ILE A 205 6.01 5.40 -13.84
N LYS A 206 6.38 6.06 -14.95
CA LYS A 206 6.79 5.41 -16.21
C LYS A 206 7.87 4.33 -16.03
N HIS A 207 8.93 4.66 -15.30
CA HIS A 207 10.01 3.72 -14.95
C HIS A 207 9.95 3.27 -13.48
N GLY A 208 8.79 3.45 -12.85
CA GLY A 208 8.63 3.14 -11.46
C GLY A 208 8.47 1.65 -11.21
N LYS A 209 8.94 1.21 -10.04
CA LYS A 209 8.91 -0.17 -9.56
C LYS A 209 8.65 -0.21 -8.07
N LEU A 210 8.07 -1.33 -7.61
CA LEU A 210 8.12 -1.69 -6.20
C LEU A 210 9.57 -1.77 -5.72
N ALA A 211 9.76 -1.68 -4.41
CA ALA A 211 11.06 -1.94 -3.81
C ALA A 211 11.50 -3.38 -4.15
N SER A 212 12.44 -3.49 -5.08
CA SER A 212 12.99 -4.74 -5.59
C SER A 212 14.47 -4.54 -5.90
N PRO A 213 15.27 -5.62 -6.01
CA PRO A 213 16.64 -5.52 -6.44
C PRO A 213 16.81 -4.68 -7.72
N TYR A 214 17.88 -3.91 -7.76
CA TYR A 214 18.25 -3.02 -8.87
C TYR A 214 17.30 -1.83 -9.07
N ALA A 215 16.45 -1.48 -8.11
CA ALA A 215 15.63 -0.26 -8.17
C ALA A 215 16.33 0.90 -7.45
N ILE A 216 16.24 2.11 -8.01
CA ILE A 216 16.75 3.34 -7.38
C ILE A 216 15.88 3.62 -6.15
N SER A 217 16.50 3.65 -4.97
CA SER A 217 15.85 3.83 -3.67
C SER A 217 15.97 5.24 -3.12
N ASP A 218 17.04 5.94 -3.49
CA ASP A 218 17.35 7.28 -3.01
C ASP A 218 18.28 8.01 -3.99
N ILE A 219 18.38 9.34 -3.85
CA ILE A 219 19.19 10.23 -4.70
C ILE A 219 19.79 11.36 -3.85
N GLU A 220 21.01 11.76 -4.18
CA GLU A 220 21.69 12.95 -3.65
C GLU A 220 22.26 13.81 -4.79
N PHE A 221 22.49 15.09 -4.51
CA PHE A 221 23.25 15.96 -5.41
C PHE A 221 24.74 15.95 -5.06
N GLU A 222 25.59 15.75 -6.06
CA GLU A 222 27.05 15.89 -5.99
C GLU A 222 27.49 16.81 -7.14
N ASP A 223 28.00 18.00 -6.81
CA ASP A 223 28.52 18.99 -7.78
C ASP A 223 27.57 19.32 -8.96
N GLY A 224 26.26 19.37 -8.69
CA GLY A 224 25.22 19.66 -9.70
C GLY A 224 24.72 18.45 -10.50
N ALA A 225 25.28 17.27 -10.25
CA ALA A 225 24.83 15.99 -10.81
C ALA A 225 24.09 15.13 -9.77
N LEU A 226 23.34 14.13 -10.25
CA LEU A 226 22.55 13.24 -9.42
C LEU A 226 23.29 11.94 -9.12
N ARG A 227 23.67 11.74 -7.86
CA ARG A 227 24.14 10.45 -7.35
C ARG A 227 22.94 9.57 -7.09
N ASN A 228 22.85 8.47 -7.83
CA ASN A 228 21.79 7.48 -7.62
C ASN A 228 22.20 6.48 -6.53
N PHE A 229 21.24 6.03 -5.72
CA PHE A 229 21.42 4.91 -4.78
C PHE A 229 20.44 3.78 -5.13
N VAL A 230 20.95 2.57 -5.30
CA VAL A 230 20.23 1.43 -5.87
C VAL A 230 20.22 0.28 -4.88
N LEU A 231 19.11 -0.45 -4.81
CA LEU A 231 19.01 -1.67 -4.02
C LEU A 231 19.82 -2.81 -4.65
N SER A 232 20.67 -3.47 -3.86
CA SER A 232 21.35 -4.71 -4.25
C SER A 232 20.39 -5.90 -4.31
N GLU A 233 20.91 -7.08 -4.65
CA GLU A 233 20.15 -8.34 -4.60
C GLU A 233 19.66 -8.66 -3.18
N GLU A 234 20.43 -8.29 -2.15
CA GLU A 234 20.09 -8.40 -0.73
C GLU A 234 19.32 -7.19 -0.19
N MET A 235 18.77 -6.34 -1.07
CA MET A 235 18.00 -5.14 -0.75
C MET A 235 18.76 -4.11 0.09
N LYS A 236 20.10 -4.05 -0.05
CA LYS A 236 20.92 -3.00 0.56
C LYS A 236 21.11 -1.84 -0.40
N SER A 237 20.98 -0.61 0.10
CA SER A 237 21.24 0.58 -0.70
C SER A 237 22.74 0.74 -0.97
N VAL A 238 23.14 0.79 -2.23
CA VAL A 238 24.52 0.97 -2.68
C VAL A 238 24.62 2.10 -3.71
N GLN A 239 25.82 2.69 -3.86
CA GLN A 239 26.03 3.77 -4.82
C GLN A 239 25.88 3.27 -6.26
N GLY A 240 24.95 3.87 -6.99
CA GLY A 240 24.81 3.79 -8.45
C GLY A 240 25.56 4.93 -9.15
N ASP A 241 25.29 5.08 -10.45
CA ASP A 241 25.97 6.06 -11.29
C ASP A 241 25.69 7.51 -10.82
N LEU A 242 26.66 8.39 -11.01
CA LEU A 242 26.51 9.84 -10.98
C LEU A 242 26.13 10.32 -12.37
N VAL A 243 25.00 11.01 -12.50
CA VAL A 243 24.41 11.33 -13.80
C VAL A 243 24.11 12.81 -13.91
N ASP A 244 24.45 13.41 -15.04
CA ASP A 244 23.97 14.75 -15.39
C ASP A 244 22.44 14.69 -15.60
N PRO A 245 21.64 15.42 -14.80
CA PRO A 245 20.18 15.32 -14.85
C PRO A 245 19.56 15.83 -16.15
N ALA A 246 20.26 16.65 -16.93
CA ALA A 246 19.75 17.25 -18.16
C ALA A 246 20.12 16.45 -19.43
N THR A 247 21.25 15.74 -19.41
CA THR A 247 21.74 14.99 -20.58
C THR A 247 21.70 13.48 -20.41
N GLY A 248 21.69 12.99 -19.17
CA GLY A 248 21.84 11.57 -18.86
C GLY A 248 23.28 11.06 -18.97
N GLU A 249 24.26 11.95 -19.14
CA GLU A 249 25.68 11.58 -19.19
C GLU A 249 26.13 11.02 -17.84
N VAL A 250 26.77 9.85 -17.87
CA VAL A 250 27.35 9.24 -16.66
C VAL A 250 28.70 9.90 -16.39
N LEU A 251 28.77 10.72 -15.34
CA LEU A 251 29.99 11.42 -14.92
C LEU A 251 30.90 10.53 -14.07
N ASN A 252 30.32 9.57 -13.35
CA ASN A 252 31.04 8.60 -12.55
C ASN A 252 30.22 7.31 -12.44
N GLU A 253 30.82 6.17 -12.79
CA GLU A 253 30.16 4.86 -12.68
C GLU A 253 30.00 4.43 -11.23
N GLY A 254 28.82 3.92 -10.89
CA GLY A 254 28.54 3.29 -9.61
C GLY A 254 28.86 1.80 -9.61
N GLN A 255 28.47 1.15 -8.52
CA GLN A 255 28.72 -0.28 -8.29
C GLN A 255 27.71 -1.18 -9.02
N ILE A 256 26.56 -0.62 -9.40
CA ILE A 256 25.40 -1.40 -9.83
C ILE A 256 24.57 -0.61 -10.84
N LYS A 257 23.92 -1.34 -11.75
CA LYS A 257 22.98 -0.76 -12.71
C LYS A 257 21.55 -0.84 -12.20
N ALA A 258 20.77 0.20 -12.48
CA ALA A 258 19.37 0.25 -12.13
C ALA A 258 18.46 -0.25 -13.26
N LYS A 259 17.29 -0.75 -12.86
CA LYS A 259 16.20 -1.25 -13.72
C LYS A 259 14.90 -0.46 -13.57
N GLY A 260 14.87 0.55 -12.70
CA GLY A 260 13.71 1.41 -12.42
C GLY A 260 13.94 2.25 -11.17
N ILE A 261 12.93 3.02 -10.78
CA ILE A 261 12.93 3.87 -9.58
C ILE A 261 11.81 3.47 -8.62
N THR A 262 12.09 3.41 -7.33
CA THR A 262 11.07 3.15 -6.30
C THR A 262 10.29 4.43 -5.98
N GLY A 263 9.13 4.31 -5.35
CA GLY A 263 8.42 5.49 -4.86
C GLY A 263 9.24 6.29 -3.84
N THR A 264 10.07 5.66 -3.00
CA THR A 264 10.99 6.39 -2.09
C THR A 264 12.05 7.16 -2.87
N GLY A 265 12.57 6.58 -3.95
CA GLY A 265 13.49 7.26 -4.87
C GLY A 265 12.83 8.44 -5.58
N VAL A 266 11.55 8.33 -5.94
CA VAL A 266 10.77 9.45 -6.50
C VAL A 266 10.63 10.59 -5.49
N ILE A 267 10.34 10.28 -4.23
CA ILE A 267 10.27 11.31 -3.17
C ILE A 267 11.61 12.01 -2.98
N ALA A 268 12.71 11.26 -2.95
CA ALA A 268 14.04 11.83 -2.89
C ALA A 268 14.36 12.72 -4.10
N LEU A 269 14.02 12.26 -5.31
CA LEU A 269 14.19 13.03 -6.54
C LEU A 269 13.42 14.34 -6.51
N ILE A 270 12.15 14.31 -6.07
CA ILE A 270 11.31 15.50 -6.00
C ILE A 270 11.89 16.50 -4.99
N GLU A 271 12.25 16.04 -3.80
CA GLU A 271 12.85 16.92 -2.78
C GLU A 271 14.13 17.59 -3.30
N LYS A 272 15.07 16.79 -3.80
CA LYS A 272 16.35 17.28 -4.32
C LYS A 272 16.17 18.16 -5.56
N GLY A 273 15.25 17.78 -6.44
CA GLY A 273 14.93 18.56 -7.62
C GLY A 273 14.37 19.94 -7.26
N MET A 274 13.50 20.02 -6.25
CA MET A 274 12.96 21.30 -5.77
C MET A 274 14.03 22.13 -5.03
N GLU A 275 14.87 21.50 -4.20
CA GLU A 275 15.96 22.16 -3.47
C GLU A 275 17.00 22.79 -4.43
N SER A 276 17.32 22.10 -5.53
CA SER A 276 18.27 22.57 -6.54
C SER A 276 17.69 23.55 -7.57
N GLY A 277 16.35 23.69 -7.64
CA GLY A 277 15.66 24.44 -8.70
C GLY A 277 15.54 23.69 -10.03
N LEU A 278 15.95 22.42 -10.09
CA LEU A 278 15.72 21.53 -11.23
C LEU A 278 14.22 21.25 -11.43
N ILE A 279 13.43 21.29 -10.36
CA ILE A 279 11.97 21.21 -10.38
C ILE A 279 11.40 22.53 -9.89
N GLU A 280 10.57 23.16 -10.72
CA GLU A 280 9.73 24.30 -10.37
C GLU A 280 8.30 23.95 -10.77
N LEU A 281 7.48 23.53 -9.80
CA LEU A 281 6.17 22.94 -10.06
C LEU A 281 5.32 23.77 -11.04
N PRO A 282 4.61 23.12 -11.99
CA PRO A 282 4.59 21.67 -12.26
C PRO A 282 5.71 21.22 -13.22
N LYS A 283 6.71 22.06 -13.47
CA LYS A 283 7.68 21.91 -14.56
C LYS A 283 9.02 21.36 -14.11
N ILE A 284 9.68 20.70 -15.06
CA ILE A 284 11.08 20.29 -14.95
C ILE A 284 11.94 21.27 -15.77
N ASN A 285 13.02 21.76 -15.16
CA ASN A 285 13.92 22.77 -15.71
C ASN A 285 15.11 22.15 -16.45
N THR A 286 14.82 21.21 -17.36
CA THR A 286 15.77 20.64 -18.33
C THR A 286 15.32 20.95 -19.76
N PRO A 287 16.23 20.89 -20.76
CA PRO A 287 15.88 21.22 -22.15
C PRO A 287 14.73 20.38 -22.73
N ASP A 288 14.62 19.12 -22.34
CA ASP A 288 13.62 18.16 -22.83
C ASP A 288 12.48 17.89 -21.84
N ARG A 289 12.45 18.61 -20.70
CA ARG A 289 11.45 18.44 -19.62
C ARG A 289 11.48 17.07 -18.95
N LEU A 290 12.61 16.37 -19.02
CA LEU A 290 12.86 15.12 -18.32
C LEU A 290 14.03 15.28 -17.35
N ILE A 291 13.98 14.59 -16.21
CA ILE A 291 15.18 14.35 -15.41
C ILE A 291 15.73 12.99 -15.79
N HIS A 292 16.99 12.97 -16.23
CA HIS A 292 17.68 11.74 -16.60
C HIS A 292 18.40 11.15 -15.40
N LEU A 293 18.16 9.88 -15.15
CA LEU A 293 18.81 9.06 -14.16
C LEU A 293 19.69 8.01 -14.86
N GLN A 294 20.36 7.17 -14.08
CA GLN A 294 21.22 6.13 -14.64
C GLN A 294 20.45 5.13 -15.52
N ASN A 295 21.17 4.48 -16.43
CA ASN A 295 20.63 3.41 -17.28
C ASN A 295 19.41 3.80 -18.13
N LYS A 296 19.33 5.06 -18.57
CA LYS A 296 18.22 5.60 -19.39
C LYS A 296 16.87 5.56 -18.69
N ILE A 297 16.87 5.56 -17.36
CA ILE A 297 15.68 5.80 -16.57
C ILE A 297 15.42 7.31 -16.62
N ASP A 298 14.22 7.69 -17.03
CA ASP A 298 13.80 9.09 -17.04
C ASP A 298 12.61 9.33 -16.11
N PHE A 299 12.50 10.57 -15.63
CA PHE A 299 11.39 11.05 -14.82
C PHE A 299 10.77 12.28 -15.49
N SER A 300 9.48 12.19 -15.82
CA SER A 300 8.77 13.21 -16.59
C SER A 300 7.89 14.13 -15.73
N GLU A 301 7.43 15.25 -16.30
CA GLU A 301 6.45 16.14 -15.65
C GLU A 301 5.14 15.41 -15.31
N LYS A 302 4.77 14.39 -16.10
CA LYS A 302 3.62 13.54 -15.78
C LYS A 302 3.88 12.71 -14.52
N ASP A 303 5.06 12.11 -14.39
CA ASP A 303 5.45 11.35 -13.20
C ASP A 303 5.48 12.26 -11.96
N LEU A 304 5.98 13.50 -12.12
CA LEU A 304 5.96 14.53 -11.08
C LEU A 304 4.55 14.86 -10.60
N VAL A 305 3.61 15.04 -11.54
CA VAL A 305 2.20 15.31 -11.22
C VAL A 305 1.56 14.13 -10.48
N GLU A 306 1.76 12.90 -10.94
CA GLU A 306 1.17 11.73 -10.27
C GLU A 306 1.75 11.50 -8.86
N ALA A 307 3.06 11.68 -8.67
CA ALA A 307 3.66 11.65 -7.35
C ALA A 307 3.14 12.80 -6.46
N GLY A 308 2.98 14.00 -7.02
CA GLY A 308 2.42 15.16 -6.33
C GLY A 308 1.00 14.95 -5.82
N LYS A 309 0.13 14.29 -6.61
CA LYS A 309 -1.22 13.90 -6.17
C LYS A 309 -1.19 13.00 -4.94
N ALA A 310 -0.29 12.02 -4.91
CA ALA A 310 -0.14 11.13 -3.76
C ALA A 310 0.35 11.87 -2.51
N ILE A 311 1.36 12.75 -2.66
CA ILE A 311 1.84 13.60 -1.56
C ILE A 311 0.72 14.50 -1.04
N GLY A 312 -0.03 15.11 -1.97
CA GLY A 312 -1.15 15.98 -1.66
C GLY A 312 -2.29 15.27 -0.94
N ALA A 313 -2.63 14.05 -1.34
CA ALA A 313 -3.68 13.25 -0.69
C ALA A 313 -3.33 12.94 0.77
N ILE A 314 -2.07 12.59 1.04
CA ILE A 314 -1.57 12.34 2.40
C ILE A 314 -1.62 13.62 3.24
N ARG A 315 -1.07 14.73 2.72
CA ARG A 315 -1.08 16.01 3.43
C ARG A 315 -2.50 16.53 3.69
N ALA A 316 -3.42 16.33 2.74
CA ALA A 316 -4.83 16.63 2.91
C ALA A 316 -5.49 15.77 4.01
N GLY A 317 -5.11 14.49 4.10
CA GLY A 317 -5.50 13.61 5.19
C GLY A 317 -5.05 14.12 6.56
N HIS A 318 -3.76 14.45 6.69
CA HIS A 318 -3.21 15.01 7.94
C HIS A 318 -3.90 16.31 8.36
N ILE A 319 -4.09 17.25 7.43
CA ILE A 319 -4.80 18.51 7.67
C ILE A 319 -6.25 18.26 8.10
N THR A 320 -6.92 17.29 7.47
CA THR A 320 -8.30 16.93 7.82
C THR A 320 -8.40 16.41 9.25
N LEU A 321 -7.51 15.49 9.64
CA LEU A 321 -7.47 14.97 11.01
C LEU A 321 -7.24 16.09 12.03
N CYS A 322 -6.28 16.99 11.77
CA CYS A 322 -6.00 18.13 12.65
C CYS A 322 -7.18 19.10 12.73
N SER A 323 -7.83 19.38 11.60
CA SER A 323 -8.99 20.27 11.53
C SER A 323 -10.16 19.74 12.35
N VAL A 324 -10.44 18.43 12.27
CA VAL A 324 -11.51 17.79 13.04
C VAL A 324 -11.14 17.70 14.53
N ALA A 325 -9.87 17.49 14.85
CA ALA A 325 -9.36 17.50 16.23
C ALA A 325 -9.25 18.91 16.85
N GLY A 326 -9.37 19.97 16.04
CA GLY A 326 -9.28 21.35 16.49
C GLY A 326 -7.86 21.78 16.89
N ILE A 327 -6.84 21.18 16.27
CA ILE A 327 -5.43 21.51 16.50
C ILE A 327 -4.76 22.02 15.21
N GLU A 328 -3.64 22.70 15.36
CA GLU A 328 -2.79 23.10 14.24
C GLU A 328 -1.83 21.97 13.87
N MET A 329 -1.36 21.93 12.61
CA MET A 329 -0.39 20.92 12.19
C MET A 329 0.94 21.04 12.94
N THR A 330 1.27 22.25 13.42
CA THR A 330 2.47 22.53 14.21
C THR A 330 2.39 22.03 15.66
N ASP A 331 1.22 21.56 16.10
CA ASP A 331 1.03 21.01 17.44
C ASP A 331 1.46 19.53 17.52
N ILE A 332 1.79 18.90 16.39
CA ILE A 332 2.20 17.49 16.33
C ILE A 332 3.66 17.35 16.77
N ASP A 333 3.89 16.61 17.87
CA ASP A 333 5.21 16.38 18.44
C ASP A 333 5.95 15.23 17.73
N THR A 334 5.23 14.14 17.46
CA THR A 334 5.80 12.89 16.94
C THR A 334 5.03 12.36 15.74
N ALA A 335 5.75 11.99 14.68
CA ALA A 335 5.20 11.26 13.53
C ALA A 335 5.75 9.84 13.48
N TYR A 336 4.89 8.87 13.21
CA TYR A 336 5.23 7.47 12.99
C TYR A 336 4.97 7.09 11.54
N MET A 337 5.99 6.53 10.89
CA MET A 337 5.93 6.04 9.53
C MET A 337 5.94 4.52 9.54
N ALA A 338 4.94 3.90 8.93
CA ALA A 338 4.82 2.46 8.78
C ALA A 338 4.70 2.06 7.30
N GLY A 339 4.71 0.75 7.07
CA GLY A 339 4.69 0.16 5.74
C GLY A 339 6.06 0.16 5.08
N ALA A 340 6.15 -0.51 3.94
CA ALA A 340 7.42 -0.64 3.20
C ALA A 340 7.98 0.73 2.83
N ALA A 341 7.17 1.61 2.22
CA ALA A 341 7.63 2.96 1.88
C ALA A 341 7.99 3.76 3.15
N GLY A 342 7.19 3.71 4.21
CA GLY A 342 7.47 4.43 5.45
C GLY A 342 8.76 3.98 6.15
N THR A 343 9.21 2.75 5.91
CA THR A 343 10.45 2.20 6.50
C THR A 343 11.71 2.61 5.73
N TYR A 344 11.64 2.62 4.40
CA TYR A 344 12.80 2.87 3.55
C TYR A 344 12.94 4.33 3.12
N MET A 345 11.85 5.10 3.14
CA MET A 345 11.85 6.51 2.76
C MET A 345 12.75 7.32 3.67
N ASP A 346 13.51 8.24 3.09
CA ASP A 346 14.23 9.26 3.86
C ASP A 346 13.21 10.19 4.53
N ALA A 347 13.12 10.08 5.86
CA ALA A 347 12.17 10.84 6.67
C ALA A 347 12.39 12.36 6.59
N ALA A 348 13.64 12.83 6.43
CA ALA A 348 13.91 14.26 6.29
C ALA A 348 13.44 14.77 4.92
N LYS A 349 13.72 14.04 3.84
CA LYS A 349 13.25 14.39 2.49
C LYS A 349 11.72 14.34 2.41
N ALA A 350 11.12 13.31 3.00
CA ALA A 350 9.66 13.16 3.10
C ALA A 350 9.00 14.33 3.85
N GLN A 351 9.60 14.77 4.97
CA GLN A 351 9.11 15.94 5.69
C GLN A 351 9.21 17.20 4.82
N LYS A 352 10.28 17.41 4.06
CA LYS A 352 10.42 18.62 3.22
C LYS A 352 9.37 18.72 2.10
N VAL A 353 8.96 17.59 1.51
CA VAL A 353 7.91 17.59 0.47
C VAL A 353 6.48 17.63 1.04
N GLY A 354 6.32 17.45 2.35
CA GLY A 354 5.02 17.51 3.03
C GLY A 354 4.30 16.17 3.18
N LEU A 355 5.01 15.05 3.06
CA LEU A 355 4.49 13.71 3.39
C LEU A 355 4.40 13.46 4.89
N ILE A 356 5.14 14.23 5.68
CA ILE A 356 5.10 14.22 7.15
C ILE A 356 4.70 15.62 7.57
N PRO A 357 3.85 15.80 8.60
CA PRO A 357 3.51 17.13 9.09
C PRO A 357 4.76 17.95 9.39
N TYR A 358 4.78 19.17 8.85
CA TYR A 358 5.85 20.12 9.14
C TYR A 358 5.90 20.45 10.62
N ALA A 359 7.05 20.93 11.10
CA ALA A 359 7.33 21.17 12.51
C ALA A 359 7.35 19.94 13.44
N THR A 360 7.08 18.72 12.93
CA THR A 360 7.26 17.50 13.73
C THR A 360 8.74 17.28 14.04
N GLY A 361 9.12 17.37 15.32
CA GLY A 361 10.51 17.24 15.77
C GLY A 361 11.02 15.80 15.83
N LYS A 362 10.13 14.83 16.11
CA LYS A 362 10.48 13.40 16.23
C LYS A 362 9.78 12.58 15.16
N ILE A 363 10.54 11.80 14.39
CA ILE A 363 10.00 10.90 13.37
C ILE A 363 10.48 9.47 13.67
N CYS A 364 9.56 8.52 13.76
CA CYS A 364 9.84 7.12 14.07
C CYS A 364 9.45 6.22 12.89
N GLN A 365 10.31 5.30 12.46
CA GLN A 365 10.03 4.35 11.38
C GLN A 365 9.80 2.95 11.96
N LEU A 366 8.63 2.36 11.72
CA LEU A 366 8.09 1.21 12.46
C LEU A 366 8.24 -0.15 11.77
N GLY A 367 8.37 -0.20 10.44
CA GLY A 367 8.30 -1.47 9.70
C GLY A 367 6.89 -1.85 9.26
N ASN A 368 6.70 -3.13 8.94
CA ASN A 368 5.39 -3.73 8.70
C ASN A 368 4.68 -4.02 10.04
N THR A 369 3.75 -3.15 10.43
CA THR A 369 3.02 -3.26 11.68
C THR A 369 1.98 -4.39 11.66
N SER A 370 1.29 -4.59 10.53
CA SER A 370 0.31 -5.66 10.34
C SER A 370 0.91 -7.05 10.51
N LEU A 371 2.06 -7.32 9.89
CA LEU A 371 2.75 -8.62 10.03
C LEU A 371 3.25 -8.83 11.46
N ALA A 372 3.73 -7.77 12.12
CA ALA A 372 4.13 -7.84 13.52
C ALA A 372 2.94 -8.20 14.42
N VAL A 373 1.77 -7.59 14.22
CA VAL A 373 0.55 -7.92 14.97
C VAL A 373 0.02 -9.30 14.65
N ALA A 374 0.03 -9.72 13.38
CA ALA A 374 -0.32 -11.09 13.00
C ALA A 374 0.55 -12.10 13.78
N ARG A 375 1.85 -11.88 13.88
CA ARG A 375 2.73 -12.75 14.69
C ARG A 375 2.40 -12.69 16.18
N GLU A 376 2.15 -11.50 16.72
CA GLU A 376 1.82 -11.33 18.15
C GLU A 376 0.55 -12.10 18.53
N ILE A 377 -0.52 -12.03 17.73
CA ILE A 377 -1.77 -12.75 18.00
C ILE A 377 -1.69 -14.25 17.67
N LEU A 378 -0.77 -14.66 16.79
CA LEU A 378 -0.46 -16.08 16.56
C LEU A 378 0.07 -16.72 17.85
N LEU A 379 0.99 -16.02 18.53
CA LEU A 379 1.68 -16.54 19.70
C LEU A 379 0.91 -16.30 21.01
N SER A 380 0.02 -15.30 21.05
CA SER A 380 -0.74 -14.95 22.26
C SER A 380 -2.21 -14.69 21.95
N GLU A 381 -3.08 -15.52 22.52
CA GLU A 381 -4.52 -15.27 22.52
C GLU A 381 -4.90 -14.05 23.38
N GLU A 382 -4.24 -13.86 24.52
CA GLU A 382 -4.48 -12.66 25.36
C GLU A 382 -4.30 -11.38 24.55
N ARG A 383 -3.27 -11.35 23.70
CA ARG A 383 -2.98 -10.24 22.82
C ARG A 383 -4.10 -9.96 21.81
N LEU A 384 -4.79 -10.98 21.31
CA LEU A 384 -5.95 -10.80 20.45
C LEU A 384 -7.07 -10.04 21.18
N TRP A 385 -7.35 -10.42 22.42
CA TRP A 385 -8.40 -9.81 23.22
C TRP A 385 -8.04 -8.40 23.70
N GLU A 386 -6.76 -8.13 23.99
CA GLU A 386 -6.28 -6.75 24.18
C GLU A 386 -6.56 -5.85 22.97
N LEU A 387 -6.34 -6.36 21.75
CA LEU A 387 -6.66 -5.62 20.53
C LEU A 387 -8.16 -5.33 20.42
N GLN A 388 -9.02 -6.28 20.81
CA GLN A 388 -10.48 -6.06 20.86
C GLN A 388 -10.85 -4.97 21.87
N ASP A 389 -10.22 -4.94 23.04
CA ASP A 389 -10.44 -3.90 24.04
C ASP A 389 -9.99 -2.52 23.55
N ILE A 390 -8.84 -2.44 22.89
CA ILE A 390 -8.33 -1.21 22.30
C ILE A 390 -9.26 -0.75 21.17
N ALA A 391 -9.66 -1.65 20.26
CA ALA A 391 -10.61 -1.36 19.20
C ALA A 391 -11.90 -0.77 19.77
N SER A 392 -12.44 -1.36 20.85
CA SER A 392 -13.67 -0.90 21.50
C SER A 392 -13.56 0.51 22.11
N LYS A 393 -12.36 0.93 22.52
CA LYS A 393 -12.09 2.28 23.08
C LYS A 393 -11.90 3.36 22.02
N ILE A 394 -11.46 2.99 20.82
CA ILE A 394 -11.24 3.93 19.69
C ILE A 394 -12.56 4.33 19.01
N ILE A 395 -13.67 3.67 19.33
CA ILE A 395 -14.98 3.87 18.71
C ILE A 395 -15.46 5.33 18.90
N GLY A 396 -15.39 6.14 17.83
CA GLY A 396 -16.05 7.45 17.80
C GLY A 396 -15.52 8.49 16.81
N THR A 397 -14.33 8.29 16.24
CA THR A 397 -13.56 9.39 15.61
C THR A 397 -12.91 9.01 14.28
N HIS A 398 -13.45 8.00 13.59
CA HIS A 398 -13.10 7.77 12.19
C HIS A 398 -13.73 8.83 11.29
N ILE A 399 -12.94 9.35 10.35
CA ILE A 399 -13.34 10.42 9.44
C ILE A 399 -13.28 9.88 8.01
N MET A 400 -14.46 9.78 7.38
CA MET A 400 -14.56 9.40 5.97
C MET A 400 -14.15 10.57 5.08
N PHE A 401 -12.88 10.59 4.64
CA PHE A 401 -12.32 11.64 3.79
C PHE A 401 -13.11 11.88 2.50
N ALA A 402 -13.71 10.84 1.92
CA ALA A 402 -14.57 10.96 0.73
C ALA A 402 -15.78 11.89 0.91
N THR A 403 -16.24 12.11 2.15
CA THR A 403 -17.36 12.99 2.47
C THR A 403 -16.97 14.20 3.34
N ALA A 404 -15.73 14.27 3.81
CA ALA A 404 -15.21 15.36 4.61
C ALA A 404 -14.97 16.63 3.77
N PRO A 405 -15.65 17.75 4.06
CA PRO A 405 -15.42 19.02 3.36
C PRO A 405 -13.97 19.50 3.48
N GLU A 406 -13.33 19.29 4.63
CA GLU A 406 -11.95 19.67 4.92
C GLU A 406 -10.98 18.96 3.98
N PHE A 407 -11.18 17.66 3.76
CA PHE A 407 -10.35 16.87 2.85
C PHE A 407 -10.50 17.36 1.42
N ARG A 408 -11.75 17.48 0.94
CA ARG A 408 -12.04 17.97 -0.42
C ARG A 408 -11.42 19.35 -0.65
N ASP A 409 -11.63 20.26 0.29
CA ASP A 409 -11.19 21.64 0.17
C ASP A 409 -9.67 21.76 0.22
N THR A 410 -8.99 20.92 1.01
CA THR A 410 -7.53 20.84 1.07
C THR A 410 -6.97 20.21 -0.19
N TYR A 411 -7.53 19.08 -0.64
CA TYR A 411 -7.06 18.36 -1.81
C TYR A 411 -7.18 19.20 -3.09
N VAL A 412 -8.22 20.03 -3.24
CA VAL A 412 -8.29 20.99 -4.36
C VAL A 412 -7.12 21.98 -4.34
N LEU A 413 -6.67 22.42 -3.17
CA LEU A 413 -5.47 23.26 -3.07
C LEU A 413 -4.20 22.48 -3.39
N GLU A 414 -4.14 21.20 -3.03
CA GLU A 414 -3.02 20.31 -3.35
C GLU A 414 -2.88 20.11 -4.85
N LEU A 415 -3.97 19.86 -5.55
CA LEU A 415 -3.96 19.76 -7.02
C LEU A 415 -3.51 21.08 -7.65
N ALA A 416 -3.96 22.22 -7.14
CA ALA A 416 -3.50 23.50 -7.64
C ALA A 416 -2.01 23.78 -7.33
N TYR A 417 -1.47 23.22 -6.24
CA TYR A 417 -0.05 23.28 -5.91
C TYR A 417 0.80 22.40 -6.84
N TRP A 418 0.43 21.13 -6.97
CA TRP A 418 1.22 20.13 -7.69
C TRP A 418 1.01 20.15 -9.20
N GLU A 419 -0.22 20.34 -9.68
CA GLU A 419 -0.56 20.28 -11.11
C GLU A 419 -0.44 21.64 -11.80
N GLU A 420 -0.75 22.72 -11.09
CA GLU A 420 -0.80 24.08 -11.66
C GLU A 420 0.33 24.99 -11.19
N GLY A 421 1.20 24.51 -10.27
CA GLY A 421 2.34 25.26 -9.79
C GLY A 421 1.99 26.46 -8.92
N MET A 422 0.88 26.38 -8.15
CA MET A 422 0.53 27.45 -7.21
C MET A 422 1.71 27.73 -6.26
N PRO A 423 2.13 28.99 -6.06
CA PRO A 423 3.17 29.29 -5.08
C PRO A 423 2.78 28.83 -3.67
N PHE A 424 3.70 28.21 -2.93
CA PHE A 424 3.38 27.63 -1.63
C PHE A 424 2.87 28.67 -0.60
N LYS A 425 3.31 29.92 -0.71
CA LYS A 425 2.78 31.05 0.07
C LYS A 425 1.30 31.30 -0.19
N MET A 426 0.85 31.14 -1.43
CA MET A 426 -0.55 31.27 -1.82
C MET A 426 -1.36 30.08 -1.30
N PHE A 427 -0.81 28.86 -1.36
CA PHE A 427 -1.40 27.67 -0.74
C PHE A 427 -1.69 27.89 0.76
N LYS A 428 -0.67 28.30 1.55
CA LYS A 428 -0.81 28.62 2.98
C LYS A 428 -1.88 29.71 3.23
N LYS A 429 -1.95 30.73 2.36
CA LYS A 429 -2.97 31.79 2.45
C LYS A 429 -4.38 31.26 2.22
N HIS A 430 -4.57 30.33 1.28
CA HIS A 430 -5.87 29.74 0.99
C HIS A 430 -6.36 28.79 2.08
N LEU A 431 -5.46 28.01 2.70
CA LEU A 431 -5.79 27.24 3.91
C LEU A 431 -6.38 28.13 5.00
N LYS A 432 -5.66 29.21 5.34
CA LYS A 432 -6.13 30.19 6.33
C LYS A 432 -7.48 30.81 5.97
N LYS A 433 -7.71 31.15 4.70
CA LYS A 433 -8.99 31.72 4.25
C LYS A 433 -10.17 30.74 4.42
N LYS A 434 -9.89 29.45 4.31
CA LYS A 434 -10.87 28.37 4.51
C LYS A 434 -11.03 27.93 5.97
N GLY A 435 -10.24 28.49 6.90
CA GLY A 435 -10.25 28.10 8.30
C GLY A 435 -9.64 26.72 8.56
N LEU A 436 -8.77 26.25 7.65
CA LEU A 436 -8.06 24.98 7.79
C LEU A 436 -6.74 25.17 8.57
N PRO A 437 -6.23 24.12 9.25
CA PRO A 437 -4.97 24.15 9.97
C PRO A 437 -3.82 24.76 9.17
N ALA A 438 -3.07 25.64 9.83
CA ALA A 438 -1.89 26.27 9.28
C ALA A 438 -0.73 25.27 9.15
N LEU A 439 0.03 25.42 8.08
CA LEU A 439 1.27 24.69 7.86
C LEU A 439 2.47 25.47 8.40
N GLY A 440 3.26 24.81 9.23
CA GLY A 440 4.59 25.27 9.63
C GLY A 440 5.59 25.26 8.47
N ASP A 441 6.87 25.29 8.80
CA ASP A 441 7.97 25.09 7.85
C ASP A 441 8.67 23.76 8.18
N PRO A 442 9.24 23.06 7.18
CA PRO A 442 9.98 21.83 7.44
C PRO A 442 11.16 22.10 8.36
N ILE A 443 11.46 21.15 9.25
CA ILE A 443 12.62 21.25 10.14
C ILE A 443 13.85 20.80 9.36
N GLU A 444 14.96 21.54 9.46
CA GLU A 444 16.18 21.18 8.72
C GLU A 444 16.73 19.81 9.13
N LYS A 445 16.64 19.46 10.42
CA LYS A 445 17.19 18.22 10.99
C LYS A 445 16.23 17.63 12.04
N PRO A 446 15.15 16.93 11.63
CA PRO A 446 14.31 16.22 12.58
C PRO A 446 15.08 15.08 13.26
N SER A 447 14.69 14.71 14.48
CA SER A 447 15.20 13.53 15.16
C SER A 447 14.55 12.28 14.57
N ILE A 448 15.34 11.45 13.89
CA ILE A 448 14.85 10.24 13.21
C ILE A 448 15.23 9.00 14.03
N GLU A 449 14.22 8.25 14.48
CA GLU A 449 14.36 6.97 15.18
C GLU A 449 13.94 5.83 14.24
N LYS A 450 14.90 5.12 13.66
CA LYS A 450 14.65 3.87 12.94
C LYS A 450 14.54 2.73 13.94
N ARG A 451 13.32 2.30 14.28
CA ARG A 451 13.11 1.15 15.19
C ARG A 451 13.44 -0.19 14.55
N VAL A 452 13.39 -0.22 13.22
CA VAL A 452 13.77 -1.37 12.40
C VAL A 452 14.65 -0.92 11.25
N GLU A 453 15.58 -1.77 10.84
CA GLU A 453 16.42 -1.51 9.65
C GLU A 453 15.70 -1.83 8.33
N ARG A 454 14.69 -2.71 8.39
CA ARG A 454 13.94 -3.25 7.26
C ARG A 454 12.46 -3.32 7.61
N ASP A 455 11.59 -3.29 6.61
CA ASP A 455 10.15 -3.44 6.79
C ASP A 455 9.79 -4.80 7.41
N ILE A 456 10.53 -5.85 7.03
CA ILE A 456 10.54 -7.16 7.70
C ILE A 456 11.94 -7.39 8.31
N PRO A 457 12.13 -7.17 9.62
CA PRO A 457 13.45 -7.20 10.23
C PRO A 457 14.04 -8.61 10.38
N VAL A 458 13.19 -9.62 10.58
CA VAL A 458 13.60 -11.01 10.80
C VAL A 458 12.98 -11.88 9.71
N LEU A 459 13.82 -12.49 8.87
CA LEU A 459 13.39 -13.33 7.75
C LEU A 459 13.28 -14.82 8.11
N GLY A 460 14.01 -15.24 9.15
CA GLY A 460 14.20 -16.64 9.54
C GLY A 460 15.43 -17.28 8.89
N GLU A 461 15.87 -18.41 9.44
CA GLU A 461 17.08 -19.11 8.99
C GLU A 461 16.97 -19.67 7.56
N GLU A 462 15.74 -19.95 7.11
CA GLU A 462 15.46 -20.41 5.76
C GLU A 462 15.31 -19.25 4.75
N GLY A 463 15.40 -18.00 5.22
CA GLY A 463 15.48 -16.79 4.40
C GLY A 463 14.15 -16.26 3.86
N LEU A 464 14.26 -15.42 2.83
CA LEU A 464 13.15 -14.76 2.15
C LEU A 464 12.90 -15.39 0.77
N HIS A 465 11.66 -15.76 0.50
CA HIS A 465 11.21 -16.15 -0.83
C HIS A 465 10.24 -15.11 -1.40
N VAL A 466 10.43 -14.73 -2.66
CA VAL A 466 9.62 -13.72 -3.34
C VAL A 466 8.82 -14.39 -4.44
N LEU A 467 7.49 -14.34 -4.33
CA LEU A 467 6.56 -14.85 -5.35
C LEU A 467 6.19 -13.72 -6.30
N GLU A 468 6.66 -13.81 -7.54
CA GLU A 468 6.35 -12.81 -8.59
C GLU A 468 4.93 -12.94 -9.14
N ARG A 469 4.36 -14.16 -9.10
CA ARG A 469 3.02 -14.48 -9.58
C ARG A 469 2.26 -15.25 -8.51
N VAL A 470 1.11 -14.72 -8.13
CA VAL A 470 0.20 -15.32 -7.13
C VAL A 470 -1.26 -15.30 -7.55
N GLY A 471 -1.57 -14.58 -8.64
CA GLY A 471 -2.87 -14.65 -9.28
C GLY A 471 -3.00 -15.88 -10.18
N THR A 472 -4.24 -16.18 -10.56
CA THR A 472 -4.57 -17.08 -11.67
C THR A 472 -5.04 -16.29 -12.89
N TYR A 473 -5.55 -16.97 -13.90
CA TYR A 473 -6.16 -16.35 -15.06
C TYR A 473 -7.69 -16.28 -14.92
N MET A 474 -8.28 -15.19 -15.36
CA MET A 474 -9.68 -15.13 -15.78
C MET A 474 -9.73 -15.33 -17.29
N THR A 475 -10.60 -16.20 -17.78
CA THR A 475 -10.61 -16.64 -19.17
C THR A 475 -11.99 -16.62 -19.80
N MET A 476 -12.03 -16.39 -21.11
CA MET A 476 -13.19 -16.67 -21.95
C MET A 476 -12.74 -16.96 -23.37
N VAL A 477 -13.53 -17.74 -24.09
CA VAL A 477 -13.35 -17.92 -25.54
C VAL A 477 -14.04 -16.78 -26.26
N VAL A 478 -13.34 -16.13 -27.19
CA VAL A 478 -13.87 -15.02 -27.99
C VAL A 478 -13.69 -15.28 -29.47
N ASP A 479 -14.60 -14.75 -30.31
CA ASP A 479 -14.41 -14.77 -31.76
C ASP A 479 -13.58 -13.54 -32.19
N CYS A 480 -12.26 -13.65 -32.06
CA CYS A 480 -11.34 -12.54 -32.32
C CYS A 480 -10.52 -12.75 -33.59
N PRO A 481 -10.75 -11.97 -34.68
CA PRO A 481 -10.01 -12.09 -35.92
C PRO A 481 -8.64 -11.40 -35.81
N GLU A 482 -7.73 -11.95 -35.03
CA GLU A 482 -6.31 -11.57 -34.90
C GLU A 482 -6.01 -10.10 -34.52
N CYS A 483 -7.01 -9.32 -34.06
CA CYS A 483 -6.86 -7.86 -33.94
C CYS A 483 -5.85 -7.43 -32.85
N LYS A 484 -5.68 -8.26 -31.80
CA LYS A 484 -4.83 -8.05 -30.61
C LYS A 484 -4.93 -6.65 -29.99
N LYS A 485 -6.06 -5.94 -30.18
CA LYS A 485 -6.24 -4.56 -29.70
C LYS A 485 -6.26 -4.50 -28.17
N CYS A 486 -6.99 -5.41 -27.53
CA CYS A 486 -7.07 -5.52 -26.08
C CYS A 486 -5.69 -5.70 -25.41
N ILE A 487 -4.80 -6.48 -26.04
CA ILE A 487 -3.40 -6.67 -25.60
C ILE A 487 -2.61 -5.37 -25.71
N LYS A 488 -2.69 -4.69 -26.86
CA LYS A 488 -1.91 -3.46 -27.10
C LYS A 488 -2.26 -2.31 -26.16
N VAL A 489 -3.52 -2.22 -25.72
CA VAL A 489 -3.98 -1.14 -24.82
C VAL A 489 -3.80 -1.44 -23.34
N CYS A 490 -3.43 -2.68 -22.99
CA CYS A 490 -3.24 -3.10 -21.60
C CYS A 490 -1.95 -2.48 -21.04
N PRO A 491 -2.03 -1.63 -20.00
CA PRO A 491 -0.86 -0.93 -19.47
C PRO A 491 0.11 -1.85 -18.74
N THR A 492 -0.38 -2.96 -18.18
CA THR A 492 0.39 -3.89 -17.34
C THR A 492 0.78 -5.18 -18.05
N GLY A 493 0.32 -5.38 -19.30
CA GLY A 493 0.48 -6.65 -20.01
C GLY A 493 -0.28 -7.82 -19.37
N ALA A 494 -1.34 -7.55 -18.60
CA ALA A 494 -2.14 -8.57 -17.92
C ALA A 494 -2.89 -9.52 -18.85
N ILE A 495 -3.15 -9.12 -20.10
CA ILE A 495 -3.97 -9.87 -21.05
C ILE A 495 -3.14 -10.52 -22.15
N SER A 496 -3.38 -11.81 -22.36
CA SER A 496 -2.88 -12.61 -23.48
C SER A 496 -4.03 -13.35 -24.16
N ILE A 497 -3.76 -13.91 -25.35
CA ILE A 497 -4.68 -14.79 -26.06
C ILE A 497 -3.91 -16.06 -26.40
N ASP A 498 -4.49 -17.23 -26.08
CA ASP A 498 -3.89 -18.53 -26.40
C ASP A 498 -4.20 -19.00 -27.84
N GLU A 499 -3.78 -20.21 -28.18
CA GLU A 499 -3.96 -20.79 -29.53
C GLU A 499 -5.42 -21.15 -29.85
N GLU A 500 -6.29 -21.25 -28.85
CA GLU A 500 -7.73 -21.55 -28.99
C GLU A 500 -8.60 -20.29 -29.04
N ASN A 501 -7.99 -19.11 -29.24
CA ASN A 501 -8.65 -17.80 -29.12
C ASN A 501 -9.27 -17.54 -27.73
N ARG A 502 -8.70 -18.14 -26.68
CA ARG A 502 -9.09 -17.85 -25.30
C ARG A 502 -8.35 -16.60 -24.83
N ILE A 503 -9.09 -15.58 -24.45
CA ILE A 503 -8.54 -14.46 -23.69
C ILE A 503 -8.14 -14.99 -22.32
N MET A 504 -6.91 -14.67 -21.89
CA MET A 504 -6.41 -14.95 -20.54
C MET A 504 -6.01 -13.64 -19.88
N ILE A 505 -6.64 -13.30 -18.76
CA ILE A 505 -6.33 -12.11 -17.96
C ILE A 505 -5.72 -12.55 -16.65
N SER A 506 -4.43 -12.26 -16.45
CA SER A 506 -3.75 -12.50 -15.18
C SER A 506 -4.36 -11.59 -14.11
N THR A 507 -4.96 -12.22 -13.10
CA THR A 507 -5.73 -11.53 -12.04
C THR A 507 -4.88 -10.55 -11.25
N ASP A 508 -3.66 -10.96 -10.90
CA ASP A 508 -2.68 -10.18 -10.14
C ASP A 508 -2.04 -9.02 -10.92
N LEU A 509 -2.05 -9.06 -12.26
CA LEU A 509 -1.54 -7.98 -13.12
C LEU A 509 -2.63 -7.00 -13.56
N CYS A 510 -3.89 -7.39 -13.45
CA CYS A 510 -5.01 -6.62 -13.96
C CYS A 510 -5.28 -5.43 -13.03
N GLU A 511 -5.32 -4.20 -13.55
CA GLU A 511 -5.70 -2.99 -12.79
C GLU A 511 -7.21 -2.91 -12.46
N GLY A 512 -7.94 -4.02 -12.59
CA GLY A 512 -9.33 -4.10 -12.17
C GLY A 512 -10.32 -3.28 -13.03
N ALA A 513 -11.51 -3.11 -12.45
CA ALA A 513 -12.69 -2.55 -13.11
C ALA A 513 -12.62 -1.04 -13.38
N HIS A 514 -11.61 -0.33 -12.88
CA HIS A 514 -11.41 1.09 -13.17
C HIS A 514 -10.63 1.32 -14.47
N CYS A 515 -9.74 0.41 -14.86
CA CYS A 515 -8.93 0.55 -16.07
C CYS A 515 -9.77 0.35 -17.35
N GLN A 516 -10.43 -0.81 -17.49
CA GLN A 516 -11.34 -1.19 -18.59
C GLN A 516 -10.83 -0.94 -20.03
N ARG A 517 -9.55 -0.63 -20.24
CA ARG A 517 -9.01 -0.27 -21.56
C ARG A 517 -9.20 -1.40 -22.57
N CYS A 518 -8.97 -2.64 -22.12
CA CYS A 518 -9.14 -3.83 -22.95
C CYS A 518 -10.60 -4.03 -23.37
N ILE A 519 -11.56 -3.84 -22.47
CA ILE A 519 -13.00 -3.93 -22.76
C ILE A 519 -13.41 -2.85 -23.76
N ARG A 520 -13.01 -1.60 -23.53
CA ARG A 520 -13.36 -0.46 -24.41
C ARG A 520 -12.74 -0.58 -25.81
N ALA A 521 -11.68 -1.37 -25.95
CA ALA A 521 -11.03 -1.63 -27.22
C ALA A 521 -11.66 -2.78 -28.02
N CYS A 522 -12.57 -3.55 -27.42
CA CYS A 522 -13.27 -4.67 -28.04
C CYS A 522 -14.80 -4.40 -28.14
N PRO A 523 -15.50 -5.02 -29.09
CA PRO A 523 -16.96 -5.02 -29.09
C PRO A 523 -17.52 -5.67 -27.81
N PRO A 524 -18.52 -5.07 -27.14
CA PRO A 524 -19.09 -5.63 -25.91
C PRO A 524 -19.69 -7.04 -26.07
N GLU A 525 -20.20 -7.34 -27.26
CA GLU A 525 -20.75 -8.66 -27.64
C GLU A 525 -19.66 -9.75 -27.64
N GLU A 526 -18.41 -9.37 -27.93
CA GLU A 526 -17.27 -10.27 -28.11
C GLU A 526 -16.41 -10.40 -26.85
N PHE A 527 -16.33 -9.35 -26.03
CA PHE A 527 -15.53 -9.35 -24.82
C PHE A 527 -16.23 -8.57 -23.70
N SER A 528 -16.76 -9.30 -22.73
CA SER A 528 -17.39 -8.75 -21.53
C SER A 528 -16.82 -9.41 -20.29
N TRP A 529 -16.37 -8.64 -19.30
CA TRP A 529 -15.86 -9.22 -18.05
C TRP A 529 -16.88 -10.09 -17.31
N GLU A 530 -18.18 -9.91 -17.54
CA GLU A 530 -19.23 -10.75 -16.94
C GLU A 530 -19.17 -12.22 -17.41
N ASN A 531 -18.56 -12.49 -18.56
CA ASN A 531 -18.41 -13.83 -19.12
C ASN A 531 -17.03 -14.45 -18.82
N LEU A 532 -16.19 -13.79 -18.02
CA LEU A 532 -14.90 -14.33 -17.61
C LEU A 532 -15.10 -15.40 -16.53
N GLU A 533 -14.53 -16.57 -16.74
CA GLU A 533 -14.47 -17.64 -15.75
C GLU A 533 -13.05 -17.74 -15.18
N VAL A 534 -12.92 -18.03 -13.89
CA VAL A 534 -11.60 -18.28 -13.30
C VAL A 534 -11.05 -19.61 -13.83
N PHE A 535 -9.85 -19.53 -14.38
CA PHE A 535 -9.09 -20.68 -14.82
C PHE A 535 -8.61 -21.45 -13.59
N GLU A 536 -9.24 -22.58 -13.32
CA GLU A 536 -8.72 -23.57 -12.38
C GLU A 536 -7.53 -24.24 -13.04
N GLN A 537 -6.33 -23.78 -12.68
CA GLN A 537 -5.11 -24.48 -13.06
C GLN A 537 -5.18 -25.87 -12.43
N GLN A 538 -5.28 -26.92 -13.24
CA GLN A 538 -5.01 -28.28 -12.76
C GLN A 538 -3.54 -28.26 -12.30
N LEU A 539 -3.36 -28.12 -10.99
CA LEU A 539 -2.06 -28.20 -10.36
C LEU A 539 -1.51 -29.59 -10.68
N GLN A 540 -0.52 -29.66 -11.57
CA GLN A 540 0.26 -30.89 -11.75
C GLN A 540 0.95 -31.16 -10.41
N GLU A 541 0.75 -32.39 -9.91
CA GLU A 541 1.25 -32.92 -8.63
C GLU A 541 2.74 -32.65 -8.38
#